data_AF-A0A413R5C9-F1
#
_entry.id   AF-A0A413R5C9-F1
#
_cell.length_a   1.000
_cell.length_b   1.000
_cell.length_c   1.000
_cell.angle_alpha   90.00
_cell.angle_beta   90.00
_cell.angle_gamma   90.00
#
_symmetry.space_group_name_H-M   'P 1'
#
loop_
_entity.id
_entity.type
_entity.pdbx_description
1 polymer ?
#
loop_
_entity_poly.entity_id
_entity_poly.type
_entity_poly.pdbx_seq_one_letter_code
_entity_poly.pdbx_strand_id
1 'polypeptide(L)'
;MAKILFMKYDFRKMKLLYLASIVLFAPLGYVMAYSTENILSAYSYMLLISTIVPTSLFTYEQRADCGFDLMLPAKEGDRIAGRYLISAVTIIYEFLLGTVIAFILTKTTQAVWFDISVIFKFFVGGILICMSIELCILYIIGRGINPQVRSVMIMLPNMIIWGIAYAAINIFSDKLSSAKGIFSNFEMLGNIVLIVSLIFYIASMYVSTYIVKKKDFR
;
A
#
# COMPACT_ATOMS: atom_id res chain seq x y z
N MET A 1 -11.89 16.09 14.13
CA MET A 1 -13.11 15.25 14.02
C MET A 1 -13.50 14.98 12.56
N ALA A 2 -13.53 15.99 11.69
CA ALA A 2 -13.88 15.83 10.26
C ALA A 2 -13.01 14.81 9.49
N LYS A 3 -11.69 14.79 9.71
CA LYS A 3 -10.75 13.83 9.09
C LYS A 3 -11.13 12.36 9.33
N ILE A 4 -11.53 12.02 10.55
CA ILE A 4 -11.92 10.66 10.95
C ILE A 4 -13.27 10.27 10.34
N LEU A 5 -14.19 11.24 10.22
CA LEU A 5 -15.48 11.01 9.57
C LEU A 5 -15.30 10.71 8.08
N PHE A 6 -14.38 11.39 7.40
CA PHE A 6 -14.02 11.10 6.01
C PHE A 6 -13.37 9.73 5.85
N MET A 7 -12.42 9.39 6.72
CA MET A 7 -11.84 8.05 6.75
C MET A 7 -12.92 6.96 6.90
N LYS A 8 -13.92 7.16 7.78
CA LYS A 8 -15.05 6.23 7.92
C LYS A 8 -15.95 6.16 6.69
N TYR A 9 -16.06 7.23 5.92
CA TYR A 9 -16.81 7.26 4.67
C TYR A 9 -16.07 6.48 3.57
N ASP A 10 -14.77 6.74 3.40
CA ASP A 10 -13.92 6.04 2.44
C ASP A 10 -13.82 4.53 2.78
N PHE A 11 -13.72 4.18 4.06
CA PHE A 11 -13.76 2.78 4.51
C PHE A 11 -15.05 2.07 4.10
N ARG A 12 -16.21 2.75 4.19
CA ARG A 12 -17.50 2.18 3.79
C ARG A 12 -17.55 1.90 2.29
N LYS A 13 -16.95 2.76 1.46
CA LYS A 13 -16.84 2.52 0.01
C LYS A 13 -15.91 1.33 -0.31
N MET A 14 -14.90 1.10 0.51
CA MET A 14 -13.91 0.03 0.30
C MET A 14 -14.26 -1.32 0.94
N LYS A 15 -15.39 -1.45 1.64
CA LYS A 15 -15.75 -2.67 2.39
C LYS A 15 -15.63 -3.96 1.56
N LEU A 16 -16.05 -3.91 0.30
CA LEU A 16 -15.94 -5.05 -0.62
C LEU A 16 -14.49 -5.41 -0.95
N LEU A 17 -13.59 -4.43 -1.05
CA LEU A 17 -12.18 -4.67 -1.33
C LEU A 17 -11.45 -5.28 -0.14
N TYR A 18 -11.78 -4.89 1.09
CA TYR A 18 -11.27 -5.55 2.30
C TYR A 18 -11.79 -6.98 2.44
N LEU A 19 -13.04 -7.24 2.05
CA LEU A 19 -13.56 -8.60 2.04
C LEU A 19 -12.90 -9.43 0.93
N ALA A 20 -12.69 -8.84 -0.25
CA ALA A 20 -11.95 -9.46 -1.34
C ALA A 20 -10.49 -9.75 -0.95
N SER A 21 -9.85 -8.92 -0.12
CA SER A 21 -8.48 -9.22 0.32
C SER A 21 -8.39 -10.44 1.23
N ILE A 22 -9.40 -10.71 2.06
CA ILE A 22 -9.48 -11.96 2.83
C ILE A 22 -9.82 -13.15 1.94
N VAL A 23 -10.85 -13.02 1.10
CA VAL A 23 -11.45 -14.16 0.38
C VAL A 23 -10.66 -14.55 -0.86
N LEU A 24 -10.00 -13.59 -1.52
CA LEU A 24 -9.39 -13.79 -2.83
C LEU A 24 -7.88 -13.48 -2.81
N PHE A 25 -7.46 -12.32 -2.31
CA PHE A 25 -6.04 -11.95 -2.36
C PHE A 25 -5.20 -12.76 -1.36
N ALA A 26 -5.68 -13.03 -0.16
CA ALA A 26 -4.96 -13.84 0.81
C ALA A 26 -4.70 -15.29 0.34
N PRO A 27 -5.69 -16.03 -0.21
CA PRO A 27 -5.43 -17.34 -0.79
C PRO A 27 -4.49 -17.30 -2.00
N LEU A 28 -4.60 -16.29 -2.86
CA LEU A 28 -3.66 -16.14 -3.99
C LEU A 28 -2.22 -15.90 -3.51
N GLY A 29 -2.04 -15.03 -2.50
CA GLY A 29 -0.74 -14.81 -1.88
C GLY A 29 -0.16 -16.08 -1.26
N TYR A 30 -1.00 -16.92 -0.64
CA TYR A 30 -0.59 -18.23 -0.13
C TYR A 30 -0.16 -19.19 -1.27
N VAL A 31 -0.93 -19.29 -2.35
CA VAL A 31 -0.59 -20.16 -3.50
C VAL A 31 0.74 -19.76 -4.12
N MET A 32 1.01 -18.45 -4.25
CA MET A 32 2.29 -17.94 -4.75
C MET A 32 3.48 -18.26 -3.84
N ALA A 33 3.27 -18.15 -2.52
CA ALA A 33 4.31 -18.49 -1.56
C ALA A 33 4.54 -20.00 -1.43
N TYR A 34 3.49 -20.79 -1.66
CA TYR A 34 3.60 -22.23 -1.71
C TYR A 34 4.42 -22.69 -2.93
N SER A 35 4.21 -22.08 -4.11
CA SER A 35 4.93 -22.46 -5.33
C SER A 35 6.41 -22.10 -5.32
N THR A 36 6.80 -21.08 -4.54
CA THR A 36 8.18 -20.61 -4.42
C THR A 36 8.88 -21.07 -3.14
N GLU A 37 8.15 -21.75 -2.24
CA GLU A 37 8.61 -22.15 -0.90
C GLU A 37 9.21 -21.00 -0.06
N ASN A 38 8.89 -19.74 -0.42
CA ASN A 38 9.49 -18.55 0.18
C ASN A 38 8.42 -17.62 0.74
N ILE A 39 8.50 -17.36 2.04
CA ILE A 39 7.57 -16.48 2.78
C ILE A 39 7.60 -15.03 2.24
N LEU A 40 8.75 -14.55 1.77
CA LEU A 40 8.90 -13.18 1.26
C LEU A 40 8.03 -12.91 0.03
N SER A 41 7.69 -13.95 -0.74
CA SER A 41 6.81 -13.81 -1.90
C SER A 41 5.35 -13.54 -1.51
N ALA A 42 4.88 -14.07 -0.37
CA ALA A 42 3.56 -13.71 0.18
C ALA A 42 3.53 -12.23 0.55
N TYR A 43 4.58 -11.73 1.20
CA TYR A 43 4.69 -10.31 1.53
C TYR A 43 4.82 -9.43 0.28
N SER A 44 5.54 -9.85 -0.77
CA SER A 44 5.59 -9.05 -2.00
C SER A 44 4.22 -8.97 -2.68
N TYR A 45 3.44 -10.04 -2.68
CA TYR A 45 2.07 -10.00 -3.19
C TYR A 45 1.17 -9.09 -2.33
N MET A 46 1.28 -9.14 -1.00
CA MET A 46 0.54 -8.23 -0.13
C MET A 46 0.95 -6.76 -0.30
N LEU A 47 2.20 -6.50 -0.67
CA LEU A 47 2.68 -5.17 -1.01
C LEU A 47 1.90 -4.61 -2.21
N LEU A 48 1.73 -5.40 -3.27
CA LEU A 48 0.93 -5.02 -4.44
C LEU A 48 -0.52 -4.67 -4.07
N ILE A 49 -1.15 -5.49 -3.23
CA ILE A 49 -2.54 -5.28 -2.83
C ILE A 49 -2.67 -4.02 -1.96
N SER A 50 -1.71 -3.81 -1.05
CA SER A 50 -1.69 -2.67 -0.14
C SER A 50 -1.57 -1.31 -0.83
N THR A 51 -1.06 -1.27 -2.07
CA THR A 51 -1.01 -0.04 -2.89
C THR A 51 -2.25 0.14 -3.74
N ILE A 52 -2.76 -0.93 -4.38
CA ILE A 52 -3.92 -0.88 -5.27
C ILE A 52 -5.23 -0.60 -4.50
N VAL A 53 -5.43 -1.26 -3.36
CA VAL A 53 -6.69 -1.16 -2.59
C VAL A 53 -7.00 0.29 -2.18
N PRO A 54 -6.10 1.04 -1.50
CA PRO A 54 -6.39 2.44 -1.14
C PRO A 54 -6.42 3.39 -2.34
N THR A 55 -5.62 3.18 -3.39
CA THR A 55 -5.62 4.05 -4.58
C THR A 55 -6.85 3.85 -5.46
N SER A 56 -7.52 2.69 -5.38
CA SER A 56 -8.79 2.43 -6.05
C SER A 56 -9.91 3.42 -5.64
N LEU A 57 -9.83 4.07 -4.47
CA LEU A 57 -10.77 5.13 -4.08
C LEU A 57 -10.86 6.26 -5.11
N PHE A 58 -9.78 6.52 -5.85
CA PHE A 58 -9.78 7.54 -6.87
C PHE A 58 -10.59 7.12 -8.10
N THR A 59 -10.81 5.83 -8.39
CA THR A 59 -11.66 5.42 -9.53
C THR A 59 -13.14 5.73 -9.30
N TYR A 60 -13.56 5.76 -8.04
CA TYR A 60 -14.91 6.17 -7.62
C TYR A 60 -15.13 7.68 -7.60
N GLU A 61 -14.08 8.51 -7.76
CA GLU A 61 -14.24 9.97 -7.87
C GLU A 61 -14.58 10.38 -9.31
N GLN A 62 -15.87 10.55 -9.57
CA GLN A 62 -16.36 11.08 -10.84
C GLN A 62 -16.63 12.59 -10.75
N ARG A 63 -16.49 13.29 -11.89
CA ARG A 63 -16.87 14.72 -11.98
C ARG A 63 -18.34 14.96 -11.65
N ALA A 64 -19.21 14.00 -11.96
CA ALA A 64 -20.65 14.08 -11.69
C ALA A 64 -20.97 14.18 -10.19
N ASP A 65 -20.16 13.57 -9.33
CA ASP A 65 -20.39 13.52 -7.89
C ASP A 65 -19.75 14.69 -7.12
N CYS A 66 -19.08 15.62 -7.83
CA CYS A 66 -18.43 16.78 -7.22
C CYS A 66 -19.40 17.64 -6.39
N GLY A 67 -20.66 17.75 -6.81
CA GLY A 67 -21.68 18.52 -6.08
C GLY A 67 -21.98 17.95 -4.70
N PHE A 68 -22.13 16.62 -4.59
CA PHE A 68 -22.38 15.95 -3.31
C PHE A 68 -21.15 15.96 -2.39
N ASP A 69 -19.97 15.82 -2.99
CA ASP A 69 -18.70 15.89 -2.26
C ASP A 69 -18.42 17.28 -1.66
N LEU A 70 -18.87 18.36 -2.31
CA LEU A 70 -18.76 19.74 -1.81
C LEU A 70 -19.81 20.09 -0.74
N MET A 71 -20.89 19.31 -0.64
CA MET A 71 -21.91 19.45 0.41
C MET A 71 -21.45 18.87 1.76
N LEU A 72 -20.37 18.07 1.77
CA LEU A 72 -19.80 17.57 3.01
C LEU A 72 -19.05 18.71 3.74
N PRO A 73 -19.24 18.89 5.06
CA PRO A 73 -18.74 20.04 5.82
C PRO A 73 -17.21 20.05 6.08
N ALA A 74 -16.40 19.36 5.26
CA ALA A 74 -14.96 19.27 5.48
C ALA A 74 -14.15 20.04 4.45
N LYS A 75 -13.06 20.65 4.93
CA LYS A 75 -12.06 21.31 4.09
C LYS A 75 -11.34 20.26 3.24
N GLU A 76 -10.92 20.62 2.03
CA GLU A 76 -10.15 19.74 1.12
C GLU A 76 -8.96 19.04 1.80
N GLY A 77 -8.26 19.76 2.68
CA GLY A 77 -7.14 19.21 3.44
C GLY A 77 -7.54 18.07 4.39
N ASP A 78 -8.77 18.07 4.91
CA ASP A 78 -9.27 17.01 5.78
C ASP A 78 -9.62 15.74 4.99
N ARG A 79 -10.11 15.91 3.75
CA ARG A 79 -10.36 14.79 2.82
C ARG A 79 -9.07 14.11 2.41
N ILE A 80 -8.05 14.89 2.06
CA ILE A 80 -6.73 14.35 1.69
C ILE A 80 -6.11 13.64 2.88
N ALA A 81 -6.16 14.24 4.08
CA ALA A 81 -5.73 13.59 5.32
C ALA A 81 -6.45 12.27 5.58
N GLY A 82 -7.77 12.22 5.37
CA GLY A 82 -8.56 11.00 5.53
C GLY A 82 -8.10 9.87 4.60
N ARG A 83 -7.73 10.20 3.36
CA ARG A 83 -7.19 9.23 2.37
C ARG A 83 -5.80 8.74 2.70
N TYR A 84 -4.93 9.61 3.21
CA TYR A 84 -3.64 9.16 3.72
C TYR A 84 -3.84 8.23 4.94
N LEU A 85 -4.74 8.57 5.85
CA LEU A 85 -5.05 7.71 7.00
C LEU A 85 -5.63 6.34 6.59
N ILE A 86 -6.54 6.29 5.61
CA ILE A 86 -7.08 5.00 5.15
C ILE A 86 -5.98 4.14 4.52
N SER A 87 -5.06 4.73 3.77
CA SER A 87 -3.92 3.99 3.24
C SER A 87 -2.96 3.48 4.33
N ALA A 88 -2.74 4.25 5.41
CA ALA A 88 -1.96 3.74 6.53
C ALA A 88 -2.64 2.53 7.19
N VAL A 89 -3.97 2.56 7.33
CA VAL A 89 -4.76 1.44 7.86
C VAL A 89 -4.71 0.23 6.93
N THR A 90 -4.81 0.40 5.59
CA THR A 90 -4.67 -0.71 4.64
C THR A 90 -3.29 -1.36 4.73
N ILE A 91 -2.22 -0.58 4.86
CA ILE A 91 -0.85 -1.11 4.98
C ILE A 91 -0.73 -2.05 6.19
N ILE A 92 -1.22 -1.60 7.36
CA ILE A 92 -1.17 -2.42 8.58
C ILE A 92 -2.03 -3.67 8.43
N TYR A 93 -3.22 -3.52 7.84
CA TYR A 93 -4.15 -4.62 7.63
C TYR A 93 -3.58 -5.70 6.69
N GLU A 94 -3.01 -5.32 5.54
CA GLU A 94 -2.41 -6.26 4.59
C GLU A 94 -1.12 -6.88 5.15
N PHE A 95 -0.35 -6.14 5.98
CA PHE A 95 0.78 -6.72 6.71
C PHE A 95 0.33 -7.84 7.64
N LEU A 96 -0.75 -7.65 8.39
CA LEU A 96 -1.31 -8.68 9.28
C LEU A 96 -1.85 -9.89 8.51
N LEU A 97 -2.45 -9.68 7.34
CA LEU A 97 -2.82 -10.80 6.47
C LEU A 97 -1.58 -11.56 5.97
N GLY A 98 -0.53 -10.84 5.57
CA GLY A 98 0.76 -11.41 5.19
C GLY A 98 1.41 -12.25 6.30
N THR A 99 1.35 -11.79 7.56
CA THR A 99 1.89 -12.54 8.70
C THR A 99 1.08 -13.80 9.00
N VAL A 100 -0.24 -13.77 8.86
CA VAL A 100 -1.10 -14.96 9.00
C VAL A 100 -0.77 -15.99 7.93
N ILE A 101 -0.61 -15.55 6.67
CA ILE A 101 -0.22 -16.44 5.56
C ILE A 101 1.15 -17.05 5.82
N ALA A 102 2.13 -16.23 6.22
CA ALA A 102 3.47 -16.68 6.57
C ALA A 102 3.45 -17.75 7.68
N PHE A 103 2.62 -17.56 8.71
CA PHE A 103 2.48 -18.50 9.81
C PHE A 103 1.85 -19.84 9.38
N ILE A 104 0.83 -19.80 8.51
CA ILE A 104 0.24 -21.02 7.95
C ILE A 104 1.27 -21.75 7.09
N LEU A 105 2.01 -21.02 6.25
CA LEU A 105 2.99 -21.59 5.34
C LEU A 105 4.12 -22.32 6.07
N THR A 106 4.59 -21.78 7.19
CA THR A 106 5.69 -22.39 7.95
C THR A 106 5.27 -23.68 8.65
N LYS A 107 3.98 -23.84 8.94
CA LYS A 107 3.40 -25.11 9.41
C LYS A 107 3.27 -26.14 8.29
N THR A 108 3.08 -25.71 7.04
CA THR A 108 2.85 -26.63 5.90
C THR A 108 4.14 -27.02 5.16
N THR A 109 5.10 -26.11 5.00
CA THR A 109 6.27 -26.31 4.11
C THR A 109 7.63 -26.24 4.82
N GLN A 110 7.66 -26.07 6.15
CA GLN A 110 8.90 -25.85 6.93
C GLN A 110 9.79 -24.69 6.42
N ALA A 111 9.19 -23.71 5.75
CA ALA A 111 9.92 -22.54 5.27
C ALA A 111 10.63 -21.79 6.42
N VAL A 112 11.82 -21.26 6.15
CA VAL A 112 12.64 -20.55 7.14
C VAL A 112 11.93 -19.28 7.58
N TRP A 113 11.72 -19.16 8.90
CA TRP A 113 11.16 -17.95 9.49
C TRP A 113 12.18 -16.82 9.48
N PHE A 114 11.74 -15.65 9.04
CA PHE A 114 12.51 -14.40 9.12
C PHE A 114 12.02 -13.56 10.29
N ASP A 115 12.89 -12.68 10.80
CA ASP A 115 12.52 -11.74 11.85
C ASP A 115 11.40 -10.81 11.40
N ILE A 116 10.23 -10.90 12.06
CA ILE A 116 9.06 -10.05 11.76
C ILE A 116 9.42 -8.57 11.84
N SER A 117 10.28 -8.19 12.78
CA SER A 117 10.74 -6.79 12.96
C SER A 117 11.38 -6.25 11.68
N VAL A 118 12.25 -7.04 11.04
CA VAL A 118 12.93 -6.66 9.79
C VAL A 118 11.93 -6.58 8.65
N ILE A 119 11.08 -7.61 8.49
CA ILE A 119 10.06 -7.64 7.44
C ILE A 119 9.11 -6.44 7.56
N PHE A 120 8.64 -6.15 8.77
CA PHE A 120 7.75 -5.00 9.04
C PHE A 120 8.37 -3.70 8.56
N LYS A 121 9.64 -3.43 8.92
CA LYS A 121 10.32 -2.18 8.58
C LYS A 121 10.46 -2.00 7.07
N PHE A 122 10.88 -3.04 6.35
CA PHE A 122 11.04 -2.99 4.90
C PHE A 122 9.70 -2.97 4.16
N PHE A 123 8.72 -3.77 4.61
CA PHE A 123 7.39 -3.82 4.02
C PHE A 123 6.66 -2.49 4.16
N VAL A 124 6.50 -2.01 5.40
CA VAL A 124 5.81 -0.74 5.68
C VAL A 124 6.57 0.41 5.05
N GLY A 125 7.89 0.45 5.20
CA GLY A 125 8.70 1.54 4.64
C GLY A 125 8.65 1.60 3.11
N GLY A 126 8.73 0.45 2.44
CA GLY A 126 8.62 0.36 0.97
C GLY A 126 7.25 0.82 0.48
N ILE A 127 6.17 0.38 1.12
CA ILE A 127 4.81 0.77 0.71
C ILE A 127 4.56 2.24 0.96
N LEU A 128 5.01 2.80 2.08
CA LEU A 128 4.83 4.22 2.38
C LEU A 128 5.47 5.10 1.29
N ILE A 129 6.64 4.72 0.77
CA ILE A 129 7.28 5.44 -0.35
C ILE A 129 6.43 5.33 -1.62
N CYS A 130 6.03 4.12 -2.00
CA CYS A 130 5.23 3.88 -3.21
C CYS A 130 3.91 4.66 -3.14
N MET A 131 3.20 4.55 -2.01
CA MET A 131 1.94 5.25 -1.75
C MET A 131 2.09 6.77 -1.77
N SER A 132 3.18 7.30 -1.24
CA SER A 132 3.45 8.75 -1.28
C SER A 132 3.50 9.27 -2.72
N ILE A 133 4.18 8.53 -3.60
CA ILE A 133 4.35 8.89 -5.01
C ILE A 133 3.02 8.74 -5.75
N GLU A 134 2.34 7.60 -5.60
CA GLU A 134 1.08 7.33 -6.29
C GLU A 134 -0.04 8.29 -5.91
N LEU A 135 -0.22 8.56 -4.61
CA LEU A 135 -1.22 9.52 -4.15
C LEU A 135 -0.94 10.92 -4.71
N CYS A 136 0.31 11.38 -4.65
CA CYS A 136 0.71 12.65 -5.26
C CYS A 136 0.37 12.71 -6.75
N ILE A 137 0.72 11.68 -7.53
CA ILE A 137 0.43 11.61 -8.97
C ILE A 137 -1.07 11.65 -9.23
N LEU A 138 -1.87 10.89 -8.48
CA LEU A 138 -3.33 10.87 -8.62
C LEU A 138 -3.96 12.22 -8.30
N TYR A 139 -3.46 12.95 -7.30
CA TYR A 139 -3.89 14.33 -7.01
C TYR A 139 -3.44 15.33 -8.10
N ILE A 140 -2.25 15.17 -8.67
CA ILE A 140 -1.77 15.99 -9.81
C ILE A 140 -2.64 15.79 -11.05
N ILE A 141 -3.11 14.58 -11.31
CA ILE A 141 -4.03 14.29 -12.41
C ILE A 141 -5.42 14.89 -12.12
N GLY A 142 -5.94 14.65 -10.92
CA GLY A 142 -7.26 15.11 -10.49
C GLY A 142 -8.41 14.34 -11.16
N ARG A 143 -9.62 14.92 -11.15
CA ARG A 143 -10.89 14.22 -11.44
C ARG A 143 -11.26 14.09 -12.92
N GLY A 144 -10.44 14.58 -13.85
CA GLY A 144 -10.80 14.70 -15.27
C GLY A 144 -10.74 13.44 -16.13
N ILE A 145 -10.19 12.34 -15.62
CA ILE A 145 -9.95 11.12 -16.40
C ILE A 145 -11.08 10.10 -16.18
N ASN A 146 -11.42 9.36 -17.24
CA ASN A 146 -12.34 8.23 -17.21
C ASN A 146 -11.91 7.18 -16.14
N PRO A 147 -12.84 6.67 -15.29
CA PRO A 147 -12.55 5.64 -14.29
C PRO A 147 -11.79 4.41 -14.80
N GLN A 148 -12.04 3.96 -16.03
CA GLN A 148 -11.35 2.79 -16.60
C GLN A 148 -9.86 3.08 -16.85
N VAL A 149 -9.55 4.23 -17.47
CA VAL A 149 -8.18 4.68 -17.71
C VAL A 149 -7.46 4.90 -16.37
N ARG A 150 -8.15 5.49 -15.39
CA ARG A 150 -7.60 5.67 -14.04
C ARG A 150 -7.28 4.32 -13.36
N SER A 151 -8.12 3.31 -13.55
CA SER A 151 -7.86 1.96 -13.01
C SER A 151 -6.60 1.35 -13.61
N VAL A 152 -6.38 1.50 -14.92
CA VAL A 152 -5.14 1.04 -15.58
C VAL A 152 -3.93 1.81 -15.08
N MET A 153 -4.03 3.12 -14.90
CA MET A 153 -2.94 3.96 -14.35
C MET A 153 -2.57 3.59 -12.92
N ILE A 154 -3.49 3.02 -12.14
CA ILE A 154 -3.23 2.52 -10.80
C ILE A 154 -2.62 1.12 -10.86
N MET A 155 -3.18 0.21 -11.66
CA MET A 155 -2.77 -1.19 -11.67
C MET A 155 -1.41 -1.40 -12.34
N LEU A 156 -1.15 -0.77 -13.49
CA LEU A 156 0.01 -1.09 -14.33
C LEU A 156 1.35 -0.76 -13.63
N PRO A 157 1.55 0.44 -13.03
CA PRO A 157 2.79 0.75 -12.31
C PRO A 157 3.01 -0.18 -11.11
N ASN A 158 1.94 -0.46 -10.36
CA ASN A 158 1.96 -1.36 -9.22
C ASN A 158 2.37 -2.78 -9.61
N MET A 159 1.85 -3.30 -10.72
CA MET A 159 2.23 -4.61 -11.26
C MET A 159 3.70 -4.66 -11.68
N ILE A 160 4.25 -3.57 -12.25
CA ILE A 160 5.67 -3.49 -12.61
C ILE A 160 6.54 -3.52 -11.35
N ILE A 161 6.23 -2.68 -10.36
CA ILE A 161 6.98 -2.60 -9.10
C ILE A 161 6.96 -3.96 -8.40
N TRP A 162 5.80 -4.60 -8.34
CA TRP A 162 5.66 -5.93 -7.78
C TRP A 162 6.47 -6.98 -8.55
N GLY A 163 6.43 -6.98 -9.89
CA GLY A 163 7.20 -7.92 -10.71
C GLY A 163 8.70 -7.80 -10.48
N ILE A 164 9.21 -6.56 -10.33
CA ILE A 164 10.61 -6.30 -9.99
C ILE A 164 10.93 -6.80 -8.57
N ALA A 165 10.08 -6.50 -7.59
CA ALA A 165 10.26 -6.94 -6.21
C ALA A 165 10.24 -8.47 -6.09
N TYR A 166 9.32 -9.14 -6.78
CA TYR A 166 9.21 -10.60 -6.82
C TYR A 166 10.44 -11.25 -7.48
N ALA A 167 10.89 -10.70 -8.62
CA ALA A 167 12.12 -11.18 -9.27
C ALA A 167 13.36 -10.99 -8.38
N ALA A 168 13.47 -9.84 -7.71
CA ALA A 168 14.56 -9.59 -6.77
C ALA A 168 14.55 -10.59 -5.61
N ILE A 169 13.39 -10.86 -5.01
CA ILE A 169 13.26 -11.82 -3.90
C ILE A 169 13.77 -13.20 -4.31
N ASN A 170 13.42 -13.69 -5.51
CA ASN A 170 13.85 -15.01 -5.98
C ASN A 170 15.36 -15.06 -6.27
N ILE A 171 15.96 -13.96 -6.76
CA ILE A 171 17.41 -13.90 -7.01
C ILE A 171 18.19 -13.82 -5.68
N PHE A 172 17.67 -13.05 -4.72
CA PHE A 172 18.35 -12.84 -3.45
C PHE A 172 18.11 -13.97 -2.45
N SER A 173 16.99 -14.70 -2.51
CA SER A 173 16.69 -15.80 -1.57
C SER A 173 17.76 -16.89 -1.60
N ASP A 174 18.27 -17.22 -2.79
CA ASP A 174 19.33 -18.23 -2.96
C ASP A 174 20.67 -17.78 -2.35
N LYS A 175 20.92 -16.47 -2.27
CA LYS A 175 22.15 -15.87 -1.72
C LYS A 175 22.02 -15.43 -0.26
N LEU A 176 20.81 -15.29 0.28
CA LEU A 176 20.55 -14.77 1.62
C LEU A 176 20.79 -15.83 2.72
N SER A 177 20.60 -17.12 2.39
CA SER A 177 20.80 -18.25 3.30
C SER A 177 22.25 -18.42 3.78
N SER A 178 23.22 -17.90 3.02
CA SER A 178 24.65 -18.02 3.28
C SER A 178 25.26 -16.84 4.06
N ALA A 179 24.49 -15.78 4.33
CA ALA A 179 25.03 -14.52 4.84
C ALA A 179 24.49 -14.12 6.22
N LYS A 180 24.71 -14.98 7.24
CA LYS A 180 24.36 -14.69 8.65
C LYS A 180 25.00 -13.41 9.22
N GLY A 181 26.09 -12.90 8.63
CA GLY A 181 26.77 -11.68 9.08
C GLY A 181 26.12 -10.35 8.64
N ILE A 182 25.17 -10.36 7.70
CA ILE A 182 24.54 -9.13 7.17
C ILE A 182 23.31 -8.72 8.01
N PHE A 183 22.78 -9.64 8.84
CA PHE A 183 21.54 -9.44 9.60
C PHE A 183 21.60 -8.31 10.64
N SER A 184 22.76 -8.02 11.25
CA SER A 184 22.89 -6.88 12.18
C SER A 184 22.74 -5.52 11.48
N ASN A 185 23.16 -5.41 10.22
CA ASN A 185 23.02 -4.18 9.43
C ASN A 185 21.61 -4.02 8.85
N PHE A 186 20.89 -5.12 8.62
CA PHE A 186 19.52 -5.08 8.09
C PHE A 186 18.52 -4.44 9.06
N GLU A 187 18.70 -4.59 10.38
CA GLU A 187 17.84 -3.89 11.35
C GLU A 187 18.05 -2.37 11.32
N MET A 188 19.30 -1.92 11.26
CA MET A 188 19.64 -0.50 11.18
C MET A 188 19.16 0.10 9.84
N LEU A 189 19.38 -0.59 8.72
CA LEU A 189 18.86 -0.21 7.41
C LEU A 189 17.34 -0.13 7.42
N GLY A 190 16.65 -1.12 7.99
CA GLY A 190 15.20 -1.13 8.11
C GLY A 190 14.69 0.08 8.90
N ASN A 191 15.35 0.45 10.01
CA ASN A 191 15.00 1.64 10.78
C ASN A 191 15.14 2.92 9.95
N ILE A 192 16.24 3.08 9.21
CA ILE A 192 16.46 4.24 8.34
C ILE A 192 15.37 4.32 7.26
N VAL A 193 15.08 3.20 6.59
CA VAL A 193 14.04 3.13 5.55
C VAL A 193 12.67 3.52 6.11
N LEU A 194 12.32 3.04 7.30
CA LEU A 194 11.06 3.36 7.95
C LEU A 194 10.98 4.85 8.34
N ILE A 195 12.04 5.44 8.89
CA ILE A 195 12.06 6.86 9.27
C ILE A 195 11.95 7.75 8.02
N VAL A 196 12.76 7.48 7.00
CA VAL A 196 12.76 8.25 5.75
C VAL A 196 11.41 8.15 5.06
N SER A 197 10.81 6.97 5.00
CA SER A 197 9.51 6.76 4.38
C SER A 197 8.37 7.46 5.14
N LEU A 198 8.39 7.50 6.47
CA LEU A 198 7.42 8.26 7.26
C LEU A 198 7.52 9.77 6.99
N ILE A 199 8.74 10.32 6.96
CA ILE A 199 8.96 11.73 6.63
C ILE A 199 8.43 12.04 5.23
N PHE A 200 8.76 11.20 4.26
CA PHE A 200 8.33 11.34 2.88
C PHE A 200 6.80 11.26 2.75
N TYR A 201 6.18 10.35 3.51
CA TYR A 201 4.73 10.17 3.54
C TYR A 201 4.00 11.41 4.09
N ILE A 202 4.48 11.96 5.20
CA ILE A 202 3.94 13.20 5.76
C ILE A 202 4.15 14.37 4.79
N ALA A 203 5.34 14.50 4.19
CA ALA A 203 5.64 15.55 3.22
C ALA A 203 4.72 15.48 1.99
N SER A 204 4.51 14.27 1.45
CA SER A 204 3.64 14.05 0.29
C SER A 204 2.17 14.43 0.56
N MET A 205 1.71 14.21 1.79
CA MET A 205 0.38 14.66 2.23
C MET A 205 0.26 16.18 2.15
N TYR A 206 1.25 16.93 2.67
CA TYR A 206 1.25 18.40 2.57
C TYR A 206 1.32 18.87 1.11
N VAL A 207 2.18 18.29 0.30
CA VAL A 207 2.30 18.61 -1.14
C VAL A 207 0.97 18.37 -1.85
N SER A 208 0.31 17.24 -1.60
CA SER A 208 -1.00 16.92 -2.17
C SER A 208 -2.07 17.94 -1.77
N THR A 209 -2.09 18.40 -0.51
CA THR A 209 -3.02 19.46 -0.08
C THR A 209 -2.76 20.79 -0.78
N TYR A 210 -1.49 21.12 -1.04
CA TYR A 210 -1.13 22.34 -1.76
C TYR A 210 -1.54 22.30 -3.23
N ILE A 211 -1.35 21.15 -3.89
CA ILE A 211 -1.71 20.94 -5.31
C ILE A 211 -3.23 21.09 -5.51
N VAL A 212 -4.04 20.47 -4.64
CA VAL A 212 -5.51 20.55 -4.76
C VAL A 212 -6.00 21.98 -4.57
N LYS A 213 -5.54 22.66 -3.51
CA LYS A 213 -5.90 24.07 -3.29
C LYS A 213 -5.59 24.94 -4.50
N LYS A 214 -4.41 24.78 -5.11
CA LYS A 214 -4.01 25.59 -6.28
C LYS A 214 -4.87 25.33 -7.53
N LYS A 215 -5.45 24.13 -7.66
CA LYS A 215 -6.33 23.78 -8.77
C LYS A 215 -7.73 24.39 -8.64
N ASP A 216 -8.29 24.43 -7.44
CA ASP A 216 -9.67 24.92 -7.22
C ASP A 216 -9.77 26.47 -7.29
N PHE A 217 -8.63 27.19 -7.28
CA PHE A 217 -8.57 28.64 -7.57
C PHE A 217 -8.44 28.98 -9.08
N ARG A 218 -8.61 28.00 -9.98
CA ARG A 218 -8.66 28.20 -11.44
C ARG A 218 -9.97 27.70 -12.02
#